data_AF-A0AAV4NCG0-F1
#
_entry.id   AF-A0AAV4NCG0-F1
#
_cell.length_a   1.000
_cell.length_b   1.000
_cell.length_c   1.000
_cell.angle_alpha   90.00
_cell.angle_beta   90.00
_cell.angle_gamma   90.00
#
_symmetry.space_group_name_H-M   'P 1'
#
loop_
_entity.id
_entity.type
_entity.pdbx_description
1 polymer ?
#
loop_
_entity_poly.entity_id
_entity_poly.type
_entity_poly.pdbx_seq_one_letter_code
_entity_poly.pdbx_strand_id
1 'polypeptide(L)'
;MGTLSVLILCLSIFCITVQSNRLTSPKNTNSKKIVCYFTNWAQYRPNEGKYVPEDIEPTLPKTERKECTKDWWKSRTRTKMPKFLLAIGGWSFGTQRFKEMASNRYNRQLFVFSAIRYLRDRNFDGLDLDWEFPRGGDDKKNFVLVLKELREAFEEEAKDKKMPRLLLTIAVSAGSETIRSGYDVPAVAAYCDFINIMSYDFHGKWESQTGHNSPLYALSTESQWRKQLCMVKIFILSIHLELSSLAN
;
A
#
# COMPACT_ATOMS: atom_id res chain seq x y z
N MET A 1 -29.53 -6.81 19.75
CA MET A 1 -28.15 -7.29 19.95
C MET A 1 -27.92 -8.47 19.02
N GLY A 2 -27.25 -8.26 17.90
CA GLY A 2 -27.05 -9.31 16.90
C GLY A 2 -26.35 -8.77 15.66
N THR A 3 -25.12 -9.23 15.44
CA THR A 3 -24.42 -9.35 14.14
C THR A 3 -24.21 -8.09 13.31
N LEU A 4 -23.24 -7.25 13.71
CA LEU A 4 -22.53 -6.33 12.80
C LEU A 4 -21.01 -6.62 12.81
N SER A 5 -20.63 -7.90 12.90
CA SER A 5 -19.24 -8.35 13.06
C SER A 5 -18.70 -9.15 11.86
N VAL A 6 -19.33 -9.08 10.69
CA VAL A 6 -19.00 -10.00 9.56
C VAL A 6 -18.43 -9.30 8.31
N LEU A 7 -18.31 -7.97 8.25
CA LEU A 7 -17.93 -7.29 7.00
C LEU A 7 -16.43 -7.25 6.66
N ILE A 8 -15.54 -7.93 7.39
CA ILE A 8 -14.09 -7.97 7.08
C ILE A 8 -13.65 -9.32 6.45
N LEU A 9 -14.54 -10.33 6.39
CA LEU A 9 -14.12 -11.72 6.12
C LEU A 9 -14.37 -12.26 4.70
N CYS A 10 -14.93 -11.50 3.77
CA CYS A 10 -15.15 -11.98 2.40
C CYS A 10 -14.56 -11.02 1.36
N LEU A 11 -13.46 -11.46 0.73
CA LEU A 11 -12.76 -10.86 -0.41
C LEU A 11 -11.74 -9.74 -0.11
N SER A 12 -11.06 -9.79 1.04
CA SER A 12 -9.81 -9.06 1.19
C SER A 12 -8.67 -9.82 0.49
N ILE A 13 -8.10 -9.19 -0.53
CA ILE A 13 -6.73 -9.46 -0.96
C ILE A 13 -5.89 -9.21 0.30
N PHE A 14 -5.53 -10.27 1.02
CA PHE A 14 -4.46 -10.16 2.00
C PHE A 14 -3.21 -9.95 1.17
N CYS A 15 -2.86 -8.68 0.99
CA CYS A 15 -1.53 -8.31 0.61
C CYS A 15 -0.76 -7.99 1.88
N ILE A 16 0.12 -8.91 2.26
CA ILE A 16 1.10 -8.62 3.30
C ILE A 16 2.19 -7.82 2.63
N THR A 17 2.33 -6.56 3.05
CA THR A 17 3.46 -5.74 2.65
C THR A 17 4.63 -6.03 3.60
N VAL A 18 5.69 -6.66 3.08
CA VAL A 18 6.93 -6.92 3.82
C VAL A 18 7.89 -5.75 3.58
N GLN A 19 8.20 -4.97 4.62
CA GLN A 19 9.24 -3.94 4.55
C GLN A 19 10.56 -4.47 5.12
N SER A 20 11.66 -4.38 4.36
CA SER A 20 13.01 -4.65 4.84
C SER A 20 13.97 -3.48 4.64
N ASN A 21 14.73 -3.14 5.69
CA ASN A 21 15.89 -2.26 5.58
C ASN A 21 17.14 -3.13 5.37
N ARG A 22 17.83 -3.00 4.22
CA ARG A 22 19.19 -3.58 4.11
C ARG A 22 20.14 -2.81 5.02
N LEU A 23 21.04 -3.52 5.69
CA LEU A 23 22.15 -2.94 6.44
C LEU A 23 23.00 -2.08 5.50
N THR A 24 22.81 -0.76 5.55
CA THR A 24 23.86 0.18 5.15
C THR A 24 24.53 0.71 6.41
N SER A 25 25.85 0.85 6.32
CA SER A 25 26.74 1.42 7.35
C SER A 25 26.09 2.61 8.11
N PRO A 26 26.39 2.82 9.41
CA PRO A 26 25.74 3.81 10.28
C PRO A 26 25.84 5.28 9.82
N LYS A 27 26.51 5.56 8.69
CA LYS A 27 26.77 6.90 8.16
C LYS A 27 25.89 7.29 6.97
N ASN A 28 24.89 6.50 6.57
CA ASN A 28 24.04 6.83 5.43
C ASN A 28 22.57 6.89 5.84
N THR A 29 22.03 8.10 5.96
CA THR A 29 20.65 8.40 6.38
C THR A 29 19.59 8.11 5.30
N ASN A 30 20.00 7.55 4.15
CA ASN A 30 19.10 7.31 3.01
C ASN A 30 18.86 5.81 2.77
N SER A 31 18.29 5.10 3.76
CA SER A 31 17.97 3.68 3.62
C SER A 31 16.79 3.47 2.68
N LYS A 32 17.02 2.83 1.53
CA LYS A 32 15.95 2.44 0.59
C LYS A 32 15.05 1.36 1.21
N LYS A 33 13.73 1.48 0.98
CA LYS A 33 12.72 0.49 1.39
C LYS A 33 12.55 -0.56 0.28
N ILE A 34 12.56 -1.83 0.64
CA ILE A 34 12.04 -2.91 -0.21
C ILE A 34 10.68 -3.29 0.34
N VAL A 35 9.66 -3.20 -0.51
CA VAL A 35 8.25 -3.35 -0.18
C VAL A 35 7.69 -4.47 -1.07
N CYS A 36 7.29 -5.59 -0.49
CA CYS A 36 6.82 -6.77 -1.24
C CYS A 36 5.36 -7.07 -0.90
N TYR A 37 4.51 -7.26 -1.91
CA TYR A 37 3.12 -7.70 -1.76
C TYR A 37 3.06 -9.23 -1.81
N PHE A 38 2.63 -9.89 -0.73
CA PHE A 38 2.32 -11.33 -0.71
C PHE A 38 0.82 -11.55 -0.85
N THR A 39 0.38 -12.41 -1.76
CA THR A 39 -1.03 -12.58 -2.11
C THR A 39 -1.60 -13.89 -1.56
N ASN A 40 -2.67 -13.83 -0.76
CA ASN A 40 -3.25 -15.03 -0.14
C ASN A 40 -3.80 -16.07 -1.12
N TRP A 41 -4.12 -15.73 -2.36
CA TRP A 41 -4.59 -16.71 -3.34
C TRP A 41 -3.44 -17.51 -3.98
N ALA A 42 -2.18 -17.11 -3.81
CA ALA A 42 -1.04 -17.81 -4.37
C ALA A 42 -0.90 -19.24 -3.81
N GLN A 43 -1.45 -19.51 -2.63
CA GLN A 43 -1.50 -20.84 -2.01
C GLN A 43 -2.32 -21.86 -2.81
N TYR A 44 -3.22 -21.38 -3.69
CA TYR A 44 -4.12 -22.22 -4.51
C TYR A 44 -3.56 -22.52 -5.91
N ARG A 45 -2.38 -21.98 -6.26
CA ARG A 45 -1.75 -22.29 -7.54
C ARG A 45 -1.27 -23.75 -7.58
N PRO A 46 -1.34 -24.43 -8.73
CA PRO A 46 -0.89 -25.81 -8.85
C PRO A 46 0.65 -25.92 -8.93
N ASN A 47 1.17 -27.07 -8.50
CA ASN A 47 2.58 -27.47 -8.65
C ASN A 47 3.57 -26.40 -8.14
N GLU A 48 4.64 -26.14 -8.89
CA GLU A 48 5.67 -25.13 -8.62
C GLU A 48 5.14 -23.69 -8.55
N GLY A 49 3.88 -23.45 -8.91
CA GLY A 49 3.24 -22.14 -8.79
C GLY A 49 2.73 -21.83 -7.37
N LYS A 50 2.57 -22.85 -6.51
CA LYS A 50 2.08 -22.70 -5.14
C LYS A 50 3.08 -21.87 -4.33
N TYR A 51 2.58 -20.84 -3.64
CA TYR A 51 3.39 -19.99 -2.79
C TYR A 51 2.69 -19.75 -1.45
N VAL A 52 3.39 -20.01 -0.35
CA VAL A 52 2.91 -19.88 1.04
C VAL A 52 3.81 -18.93 1.85
N PRO A 53 3.37 -18.41 3.01
CA PRO A 53 4.17 -17.48 3.81
C PRO A 53 5.56 -18.02 4.19
N GLU A 54 5.70 -19.34 4.32
CA GLU A 54 6.96 -20.02 4.64
C GLU A 54 8.00 -19.89 3.51
N ASP A 55 7.58 -19.62 2.28
CA ASP A 55 8.45 -19.42 1.12
C ASP A 55 9.06 -18.01 1.06
N ILE A 56 8.64 -17.10 1.96
CA ILE A 56 9.20 -15.76 2.06
C ILE A 56 10.55 -15.87 2.78
N GLU A 57 11.65 -15.63 2.05
CA GLU A 57 12.96 -15.57 2.67
C GLU A 57 13.05 -14.38 3.64
N PRO A 58 13.33 -14.60 4.93
CA PRO A 58 13.59 -13.50 5.85
C PRO A 58 14.84 -12.76 5.38
N THR A 59 14.82 -11.44 5.40
CA THR A 59 15.90 -10.58 4.90
C THR A 59 17.16 -10.56 5.80
N LEU A 60 17.33 -11.60 6.60
CA LEU A 60 18.44 -11.77 7.54
C LEU A 60 19.72 -12.28 6.84
N PRO A 61 20.91 -11.83 7.28
CA PRO A 61 22.19 -12.37 6.81
C PRO A 61 22.26 -13.89 6.97
N LYS A 62 22.94 -14.58 6.03
CA LYS A 62 22.98 -16.05 5.97
C LYS A 62 23.38 -16.73 7.29
N THR A 63 24.20 -16.05 8.09
CA THR A 63 24.71 -16.52 9.40
C THR A 63 23.65 -16.56 10.49
N GLU A 64 22.61 -15.73 10.41
CA GLU A 64 21.50 -15.67 11.39
C GLU A 64 20.31 -16.56 10.98
N ARG A 65 20.40 -17.23 9.82
CA ARG A 65 19.29 -18.06 9.27
C ARG A 65 19.16 -19.43 9.93
N LYS A 66 20.17 -19.91 10.65
CA LYS A 66 20.14 -21.22 11.34
C LYS A 66 19.16 -21.26 12.52
N GLU A 67 18.74 -20.10 13.05
CA GLU A 67 17.78 -20.00 14.15
C GLU A 67 16.36 -19.59 13.71
N CYS A 68 16.10 -19.40 12.40
CA CYS A 68 14.74 -19.23 11.89
C CYS A 68 14.02 -20.57 11.83
N THR A 69 13.35 -20.91 12.93
CA THR A 69 12.38 -22.01 12.99
C THR A 69 11.25 -21.80 11.98
N LYS A 70 10.48 -22.86 11.68
CA LYS A 70 9.31 -22.89 10.76
C LYS A 70 8.20 -21.86 11.02
N ASP A 71 8.39 -20.96 11.97
CA ASP A 71 7.41 -19.99 12.48
C ASP A 71 8.05 -18.61 12.71
N TRP A 72 9.13 -18.28 11.99
CA TRP A 72 9.85 -17.01 12.20
C TRP A 72 8.93 -15.77 12.09
N TRP A 73 7.89 -15.81 11.25
CA TRP A 73 6.89 -14.76 11.13
C TRP A 73 6.04 -14.56 12.41
N LYS A 74 5.97 -15.59 13.28
CA LYS A 74 5.34 -15.53 14.61
C LYS A 74 6.27 -14.91 15.66
N SER A 75 7.59 -14.99 15.48
CA SER A 75 8.61 -14.46 16.40
C SER A 75 8.97 -13.01 16.07
N ARG A 76 8.32 -12.04 16.75
CA ARG A 76 8.45 -10.59 16.47
C ARG A 76 9.37 -9.81 17.41
N THR A 77 10.25 -10.48 18.17
CA THR A 77 11.02 -9.86 19.26
C THR A 77 12.32 -9.14 18.82
N ARG A 78 12.59 -9.00 17.51
CA ARG A 78 13.87 -8.44 17.01
C ARG A 78 13.68 -7.16 16.21
N THR A 79 14.48 -6.15 16.52
CA THR A 79 14.59 -4.83 15.86
C THR A 79 15.02 -4.88 14.38
N LYS A 80 15.31 -6.08 13.85
CA LYS A 80 15.69 -6.36 12.45
C LYS A 80 14.62 -7.14 11.67
N MET A 81 13.43 -7.35 12.23
CA MET A 81 12.36 -8.10 11.57
C MET A 81 11.61 -7.24 10.55
N PRO A 82 11.10 -7.84 9.47
CA PRO A 82 10.28 -7.11 8.52
C PRO A 82 8.98 -6.63 9.16
N LYS A 83 8.49 -5.49 8.67
CA LYS A 83 7.17 -4.95 9.03
C LYS A 83 6.11 -5.60 8.16
N PHE A 84 4.97 -5.94 8.76
CA PHE A 84 3.84 -6.56 8.08
C PHE A 84 2.66 -5.59 8.10
N LEU A 85 2.24 -5.10 6.94
CA LEU A 85 1.00 -4.32 6.82
C LEU A 85 -0.09 -5.17 6.20
N LEU A 86 -1.34 -4.91 6.58
CA LEU A 86 -2.51 -5.50 5.93
C LEU A 86 -2.99 -4.55 4.82
N ALA A 87 -3.03 -5.04 3.59
CA ALA A 87 -3.71 -4.31 2.52
C ALA A 87 -5.23 -4.56 2.53
N ILE A 88 -6.00 -3.52 2.21
CA ILE A 88 -7.44 -3.61 1.93
C ILE A 88 -7.73 -2.94 0.59
N GLY A 89 -8.46 -3.63 -0.27
CA GLY A 89 -8.85 -3.15 -1.58
C GLY A 89 -8.36 -4.06 -2.71
N GLY A 90 -7.76 -3.46 -3.72
CA GLY A 90 -7.31 -4.07 -4.96
C GLY A 90 -8.44 -4.20 -5.99
N TRP A 91 -8.06 -4.47 -7.24
CA TRP A 91 -8.97 -4.54 -8.40
C TRP A 91 -10.27 -5.33 -8.15
N SER A 92 -10.20 -6.50 -7.51
CA SER A 92 -11.38 -7.36 -7.27
C SER A 92 -12.34 -6.83 -6.21
N PHE A 93 -11.87 -5.93 -5.33
CA PHE A 93 -12.70 -5.33 -4.28
C PHE A 93 -13.67 -4.29 -4.86
N GLY A 94 -13.28 -3.66 -5.98
CA GLY A 94 -14.01 -2.58 -6.63
C GLY A 94 -14.03 -1.29 -5.81
N THR A 95 -14.81 -0.31 -6.28
CA THR A 95 -14.83 1.05 -5.68
C THR A 95 -16.02 1.31 -4.77
N GLN A 96 -17.14 0.62 -4.97
CA GLN A 96 -18.41 0.95 -4.31
C GLN A 96 -18.31 0.91 -2.78
N ARG A 97 -17.64 -0.11 -2.22
CA ARG A 97 -17.45 -0.25 -0.77
C ARG A 97 -16.59 0.88 -0.19
N PHE A 98 -15.56 1.30 -0.92
CA PHE A 98 -14.76 2.46 -0.51
C PHE A 98 -15.57 3.75 -0.54
N LYS A 99 -16.37 3.95 -1.59
CA LYS A 99 -17.27 5.12 -1.69
C LYS A 99 -18.23 5.20 -0.51
N GLU A 100 -18.89 4.10 -0.18
CA GLU A 100 -19.82 4.03 0.95
C GLU A 100 -19.12 4.28 2.28
N MET A 101 -17.96 3.64 2.52
CA MET A 101 -17.16 3.83 3.73
C MET A 101 -16.68 5.28 3.87
N ALA A 102 -16.22 5.90 2.78
CA ALA A 102 -15.64 7.24 2.79
C ALA A 102 -16.68 8.37 2.82
N SER A 103 -17.92 8.07 2.40
CA SER A 103 -19.00 9.05 2.12
C SER A 103 -19.36 9.98 3.28
N ASN A 104 -19.18 9.56 4.53
CA ASN A 104 -19.52 10.36 5.69
C ASN A 104 -18.65 10.01 6.90
N ARG A 105 -18.59 10.93 7.87
CA ARG A 105 -17.73 10.79 9.05
C ARG A 105 -18.07 9.57 9.90
N TYR A 106 -19.35 9.22 10.06
CA TYR A 106 -19.74 8.07 10.87
C TYR A 106 -19.15 6.76 10.30
N ASN A 107 -19.30 6.54 8.98
CA ASN A 107 -18.78 5.35 8.31
C ASN A 107 -17.25 5.29 8.36
N ARG A 108 -16.56 6.42 8.15
CA ARG A 108 -15.10 6.49 8.25
C ARG A 108 -14.61 6.16 9.65
N GLN A 109 -15.22 6.73 10.68
CA GLN A 109 -14.86 6.44 12.07
C GLN A 109 -15.11 4.98 12.43
N LEU A 110 -16.23 4.40 11.99
CA LEU A 110 -16.50 2.97 12.17
C LEU A 110 -15.39 2.11 11.54
N PHE A 111 -14.97 2.45 10.32
CA PHE A 111 -13.84 1.81 9.66
C PHE A 111 -12.54 1.98 10.45
N VAL A 112 -12.16 3.21 10.83
CA VAL A 112 -10.93 3.52 11.57
C VAL A 112 -10.82 2.72 12.88
N PHE A 113 -11.85 2.75 13.72
CA PHE A 113 -11.84 2.02 14.99
C PHE A 113 -11.81 0.50 14.79
N SER A 114 -12.54 0.00 13.79
CA SER A 114 -12.50 -1.44 13.46
C SER A 114 -11.12 -1.88 12.94
N ALA A 115 -10.46 -1.04 12.14
CA ALA A 115 -9.14 -1.30 11.59
C ALA A 115 -8.07 -1.37 12.69
N ILE A 116 -8.03 -0.38 13.61
CA ILE A 116 -7.09 -0.37 14.73
C ILE A 116 -7.19 -1.68 15.52
N ARG A 117 -8.42 -2.07 15.91
CA ARG A 117 -8.64 -3.32 16.64
C ARG A 117 -8.18 -4.52 15.83
N TYR A 118 -8.60 -4.63 14.57
CA TYR A 118 -8.27 -5.77 13.72
C TYR A 118 -6.77 -5.95 13.53
N LEU A 119 -6.04 -4.86 13.29
CA LEU A 119 -4.60 -4.83 13.09
C LEU A 119 -3.85 -5.24 14.35
N ARG A 120 -4.20 -4.65 15.51
CA ARG A 120 -3.54 -4.96 16.78
C ARG A 120 -3.81 -6.39 17.24
N ASP A 121 -5.05 -6.87 17.14
CA ASP A 121 -5.43 -8.24 17.51
C ASP A 121 -4.68 -9.31 16.69
N ARG A 122 -4.22 -8.95 15.48
CA ARG A 122 -3.47 -9.83 14.56
C ARG A 122 -2.00 -9.46 14.43
N ASN A 123 -1.54 -8.56 15.28
CA ASN A 123 -0.15 -8.14 15.36
C ASN A 123 0.38 -7.51 14.06
N PHE A 124 -0.43 -6.83 13.26
CA PHE A 124 0.05 -6.08 12.09
C PHE A 124 0.75 -4.78 12.54
N ASP A 125 1.74 -4.37 11.74
CA ASP A 125 2.50 -3.12 11.93
C ASP A 125 1.85 -1.93 11.22
N GLY A 126 0.80 -2.13 10.42
CA GLY A 126 0.12 -1.05 9.72
C GLY A 126 -0.93 -1.50 8.71
N LEU A 127 -1.47 -0.53 7.99
CA LEU A 127 -2.53 -0.65 6.99
C LEU A 127 -2.04 -0.09 5.66
N ASP A 128 -2.31 -0.81 4.57
CA ASP A 128 -2.16 -0.33 3.20
C ASP A 128 -3.55 -0.18 2.55
N LEU A 129 -3.94 1.03 2.15
CA LEU A 129 -5.20 1.24 1.43
C LEU A 129 -4.96 1.15 -0.08
N ASP A 130 -5.63 0.21 -0.72
CA ASP A 130 -5.55 -0.05 -2.16
C ASP A 130 -6.90 0.22 -2.83
N TRP A 131 -7.37 1.48 -2.74
CA TRP A 131 -8.58 1.89 -3.44
C TRP A 131 -8.26 2.12 -4.92
N GLU A 132 -8.71 1.20 -5.77
CA GLU A 132 -8.56 1.25 -7.22
C GLU A 132 -9.85 1.65 -7.98
N PHE A 133 -10.14 2.91 -8.29
CA PHE A 133 -9.49 4.15 -7.85
C PHE A 133 -10.53 5.16 -7.36
N PRO A 134 -10.20 6.07 -6.42
CA PRO A 134 -11.05 7.22 -6.15
C PRO A 134 -11.20 8.05 -7.42
N ARG A 135 -12.42 8.50 -7.73
CA ARG A 135 -12.69 9.25 -8.96
C ARG A 135 -13.72 10.35 -8.76
N GLY A 136 -13.36 11.56 -9.18
CA GLY A 136 -14.22 12.74 -9.08
C GLY A 136 -14.03 13.52 -7.77
N GLY A 137 -14.68 14.68 -7.68
CA GLY A 137 -14.44 15.65 -6.60
C GLY A 137 -14.76 15.11 -5.20
N ASP A 138 -15.81 14.30 -5.07
CA ASP A 138 -16.23 13.77 -3.77
C ASP A 138 -15.30 12.66 -3.30
N ASP A 139 -15.00 11.66 -4.13
CA ASP A 139 -14.04 10.60 -3.80
C ASP A 139 -12.66 11.19 -3.46
N LYS A 140 -12.19 12.18 -4.23
CA LYS A 140 -10.91 12.86 -4.00
C LYS A 140 -10.85 13.50 -2.61
N LYS A 141 -11.89 14.22 -2.19
CA LYS A 141 -11.97 14.84 -0.85
C LYS A 141 -12.13 13.78 0.23
N ASN A 142 -13.02 12.82 0.02
CA ASN A 142 -13.32 11.79 1.01
C ASN A 142 -12.15 10.85 1.24
N PHE A 143 -11.34 10.55 0.22
CA PHE A 143 -10.12 9.77 0.37
C PHE A 143 -9.11 10.46 1.28
N VAL A 144 -8.90 11.78 1.14
CA VAL A 144 -8.07 12.57 2.06
C VAL A 144 -8.62 12.50 3.49
N LEU A 145 -9.94 12.62 3.67
CA LEU A 145 -10.56 12.54 5.00
C LEU A 145 -10.35 11.17 5.66
N VAL A 146 -10.44 10.08 4.90
CA VAL A 146 -10.12 8.72 5.40
C VAL A 146 -8.66 8.66 5.87
N LEU A 147 -7.71 9.13 5.06
CA LEU A 147 -6.29 9.10 5.41
C LEU A 147 -5.96 9.95 6.63
N LYS A 148 -6.54 11.16 6.70
CA LYS A 148 -6.43 12.05 7.84
C LYS A 148 -6.90 11.37 9.12
N GLU A 149 -8.12 10.86 9.11
CA GLU A 149 -8.75 10.26 10.30
C GLU A 149 -8.04 8.98 10.75
N LEU A 150 -7.53 8.15 9.81
CA LEU A 150 -6.68 7.00 10.15
C LEU A 150 -5.37 7.43 10.79
N ARG A 151 -4.68 8.41 10.20
CA ARG A 151 -3.39 8.90 10.68
C ARG A 151 -3.49 9.47 12.08
N GLU A 152 -4.48 10.33 12.33
CA GLU A 152 -4.74 10.94 13.63
C GLU A 152 -5.06 9.86 14.68
N ALA A 153 -5.95 8.91 14.37
CA ALA A 153 -6.31 7.84 15.30
C ALA A 153 -5.15 6.87 15.58
N PHE A 154 -4.30 6.58 14.58
CA PHE A 154 -3.09 5.79 14.78
C PHE A 154 -2.08 6.51 15.68
N GLU A 155 -1.93 7.83 15.55
CA GLU A 155 -1.06 8.64 16.43
C GLU A 155 -1.58 8.69 17.86
N GLU A 156 -2.89 8.87 18.05
CA GLU A 156 -3.53 8.88 19.36
C GLU A 156 -3.41 7.52 20.06
N GLU A 157 -3.75 6.43 19.37
CA GLU A 157 -3.66 5.08 19.94
C GLU A 157 -2.23 4.70 20.35
N ALA A 158 -1.25 5.11 19.55
CA ALA A 158 0.16 4.88 19.84
C ALA A 158 0.61 5.60 21.12
N LYS A 159 0.18 6.85 21.31
CA LYS A 159 0.47 7.66 22.50
C LYS A 159 -0.18 7.04 23.74
N ASP A 160 -1.47 6.73 23.66
CA ASP A 160 -2.24 6.20 24.78
C ASP A 160 -1.72 4.83 25.26
N LYS A 161 -1.40 3.93 24.32
CA LYS A 161 -0.90 2.59 24.65
C LYS A 161 0.61 2.52 24.82
N LYS A 162 1.33 3.61 24.58
CA LYS A 162 2.81 3.65 24.58
C LYS A 162 3.41 2.58 23.65
N MET A 163 2.80 2.41 22.48
CA MET A 163 3.22 1.45 21.45
C MET A 163 3.72 2.17 20.20
N PRO A 164 4.55 1.52 19.36
CA PRO A 164 4.85 2.05 18.03
C PRO A 164 3.58 2.28 17.22
N ARG A 165 3.48 3.44 16.58
CA ARG A 165 2.37 3.80 15.71
C ARG A 165 2.23 2.81 14.55
N LEU A 166 0.99 2.46 14.20
CA LEU A 166 0.68 1.73 12.99
C LEU A 166 1.08 2.54 11.75
N LEU A 167 1.77 1.90 10.81
CA LEU A 167 2.09 2.51 9.52
C LEU A 167 0.80 2.69 8.69
N LEU A 168 0.72 3.78 7.96
CA LEU A 168 -0.34 4.05 6.99
C LEU A 168 0.29 4.24 5.61
N THR A 169 0.01 3.33 4.70
CA THR A 169 0.48 3.38 3.32
C THR A 169 -0.70 3.25 2.37
N ILE A 170 -0.46 3.58 1.10
CA ILE A 170 -1.45 3.44 0.04
C ILE A 170 -0.80 2.90 -1.23
N ALA A 171 -1.57 2.19 -2.03
CA ALA A 171 -1.25 1.90 -3.43
C ALA A 171 -1.97 2.90 -4.35
N VAL A 172 -1.25 3.52 -5.29
CA VAL A 172 -1.80 4.55 -6.18
C VAL A 172 -1.50 4.27 -7.64
N SER A 173 -2.42 4.71 -8.50
CA SER A 173 -2.25 4.64 -9.95
C SER A 173 -1.07 5.49 -10.43
N ALA A 174 -0.38 4.96 -11.43
CA ALA A 174 0.61 5.66 -12.24
C ALA A 174 0.01 6.53 -13.38
N GLY A 175 -1.29 6.40 -13.67
CA GLY A 175 -1.94 7.08 -14.78
C GLY A 175 -2.26 8.55 -14.50
N SER A 176 -1.83 9.46 -15.39
CA SER A 176 -1.96 10.90 -15.19
C SER A 176 -3.41 11.37 -15.01
N GLU A 177 -4.37 10.79 -15.73
CA GLU A 177 -5.79 11.09 -15.61
C GLU A 177 -6.38 10.64 -14.28
N THR A 178 -6.09 9.39 -13.87
CA THR A 178 -6.51 8.85 -12.57
C THR A 178 -5.94 9.70 -11.45
N ILE A 179 -4.67 10.11 -11.54
CA ILE A 179 -4.03 10.96 -10.54
C ILE A 179 -4.76 12.30 -10.40
N ARG A 180 -5.01 12.99 -11.52
CA ARG A 180 -5.70 14.28 -11.51
C ARG A 180 -7.12 14.17 -10.94
N SER A 181 -7.84 13.12 -11.30
CA SER A 181 -9.24 12.92 -10.94
C SER A 181 -9.42 12.49 -9.48
N GLY A 182 -8.52 11.65 -8.96
CA GLY A 182 -8.73 10.92 -7.71
C GLY A 182 -7.88 11.37 -6.52
N TYR A 183 -6.73 12.00 -6.74
CA TYR A 183 -5.78 12.28 -5.65
C TYR A 183 -5.53 13.77 -5.45
N ASP A 184 -5.69 14.22 -4.21
CA ASP A 184 -5.09 15.45 -3.72
C ASP A 184 -3.70 15.10 -3.20
N VAL A 185 -2.71 15.16 -4.08
CA VAL A 185 -1.39 14.56 -3.83
C VAL A 185 -0.68 15.18 -2.61
N PRO A 186 -0.63 16.52 -2.42
CA PRO A 186 -0.04 17.11 -1.21
C PRO A 186 -0.72 16.63 0.08
N ALA A 187 -2.06 16.61 0.11
CA ALA A 187 -2.78 16.17 1.29
C ALA A 187 -2.59 14.67 1.57
N VAL A 188 -2.60 13.84 0.53
CA VAL A 188 -2.32 12.40 0.63
C VAL A 188 -0.91 12.15 1.18
N ALA A 189 0.10 12.85 0.65
CA ALA A 189 1.49 12.71 1.08
C ALA A 189 1.72 13.14 2.54
N ALA A 190 0.95 14.12 3.05
CA ALA A 190 1.06 14.56 4.44
C ALA A 190 0.62 13.49 5.45
N TYR A 191 -0.33 12.63 5.08
CA TYR A 191 -0.90 11.63 6.00
C TYR A 191 -0.23 10.25 5.91
N CYS A 192 0.34 9.88 4.76
CA CYS A 192 0.95 8.57 4.55
C CYS A 192 2.42 8.50 5.02
N ASP A 193 2.86 7.34 5.49
CA ASP A 193 4.26 7.05 5.80
C ASP A 193 5.12 6.87 4.55
N PHE A 194 4.54 6.27 3.51
CA PHE A 194 5.04 6.24 2.14
C PHE A 194 3.94 5.78 1.18
N ILE A 195 4.17 5.96 -0.12
CA ILE A 195 3.20 5.69 -1.18
C ILE A 195 3.77 4.62 -2.12
N ASN A 196 2.99 3.56 -2.37
CA ASN A 196 3.31 2.49 -3.30
C ASN A 196 2.76 2.87 -4.69
N ILE A 197 3.64 3.31 -5.59
CA ILE A 197 3.24 3.67 -6.95
C ILE A 197 3.10 2.39 -7.79
N MET A 198 1.88 2.09 -8.24
CA MET A 198 1.56 0.95 -9.12
C MET A 198 1.98 1.24 -10.54
N SER A 199 3.27 1.11 -10.74
CA SER A 199 4.01 1.60 -11.90
C SER A 199 4.22 0.47 -12.91
N TYR A 200 3.12 -0.21 -13.20
CA TYR A 200 2.95 -1.36 -14.07
C TYR A 200 1.53 -1.30 -14.66
N ASP A 201 1.16 -2.27 -15.49
CA ASP A 201 -0.12 -2.31 -16.20
C ASP A 201 -0.36 -1.08 -17.07
N PHE A 202 0.71 -0.49 -17.62
CA PHE A 202 0.61 0.61 -18.58
C PHE A 202 0.00 0.16 -19.91
N HIS A 203 0.30 -1.08 -20.31
CA HIS A 203 -0.17 -1.71 -21.53
C HIS A 203 -0.59 -3.14 -21.24
N GLY A 204 -1.61 -3.63 -21.95
CA GLY A 204 -2.14 -4.96 -21.73
C GLY A 204 -3.17 -5.39 -22.76
N LYS A 205 -3.84 -6.51 -22.49
CA LYS A 205 -4.78 -7.16 -23.42
C LYS A 205 -6.02 -6.32 -23.81
N TRP A 206 -6.23 -5.18 -23.16
CA TRP A 206 -7.31 -4.23 -23.45
C TRP A 206 -6.99 -3.30 -24.64
N GLU A 207 -5.76 -3.30 -25.15
CA GLU A 207 -5.36 -2.57 -26.34
C GLU A 207 -5.27 -3.50 -27.57
N SER A 208 -5.40 -2.93 -28.78
CA SER A 208 -5.26 -3.66 -30.05
C SER A 208 -3.81 -3.81 -30.53
N GLN A 209 -2.86 -3.23 -29.80
CA GLN A 209 -1.43 -3.23 -30.13
C GLN A 209 -0.63 -3.63 -28.90
N THR A 210 0.43 -4.41 -29.10
CA THR A 210 1.35 -4.78 -28.02
C THR A 210 2.06 -3.55 -27.46
N GLY A 211 2.20 -3.51 -26.13
CA GLY A 211 2.99 -2.52 -25.41
C GLY A 211 3.64 -3.16 -24.19
N HIS A 212 4.68 -2.52 -23.66
CA HIS A 212 5.43 -3.05 -22.52
C HIS A 212 4.68 -2.82 -21.20
N ASN A 213 4.66 -3.79 -20.29
CA ASN A 213 3.87 -3.68 -19.04
C ASN A 213 4.33 -2.52 -18.13
N SER A 214 5.64 -2.31 -18.02
CA SER A 214 6.26 -1.28 -17.17
C SER A 214 7.49 -0.65 -17.86
N PRO A 215 7.30 0.21 -18.88
CA PRO A 215 8.42 0.80 -19.59
C PRO A 215 9.06 1.92 -18.75
N LEU A 216 10.38 1.87 -18.56
CA LEU A 216 11.11 2.93 -17.87
C LEU A 216 11.00 4.26 -18.64
N TYR A 217 11.17 4.18 -19.96
CA TYR A 217 11.02 5.28 -20.91
C TYR A 217 10.02 4.89 -21.99
N ALA A 218 9.25 5.86 -22.45
CA ALA A 218 8.40 5.72 -23.63
C ALA A 218 9.24 5.48 -24.89
N LEU A 219 8.69 4.75 -25.86
CA LEU A 219 9.32 4.58 -27.16
C LEU A 219 9.21 5.87 -27.98
N SER A 220 10.23 6.15 -28.80
CA SER A 220 10.24 7.35 -29.64
C SER A 220 9.05 7.39 -30.62
N THR A 221 8.63 6.21 -31.08
CA THR A 221 7.54 5.94 -32.02
C THR A 221 6.14 6.01 -31.40
N GLU A 222 6.03 6.10 -30.07
CA GLU A 222 4.73 6.22 -29.41
C GLU A 222 4.08 7.58 -29.65
N SER A 223 2.75 7.58 -29.66
CA SER A 223 1.98 8.83 -29.69
C SER A 223 2.28 9.68 -28.46
N GLN A 224 2.06 10.99 -28.56
CA GLN A 224 2.28 11.90 -27.44
C GLN A 224 1.47 11.54 -26.19
N TRP A 225 0.29 10.94 -26.39
CA TRP A 225 -0.52 10.38 -25.31
C TRP A 225 0.16 9.17 -24.65
N ARG A 226 0.55 8.16 -25.44
CA ARG A 226 1.21 6.95 -24.93
C ARG A 226 2.54 7.23 -24.25
N LYS A 227 3.25 8.30 -24.65
CA LYS A 227 4.48 8.76 -23.97
C LYS A 227 4.30 9.12 -22.49
N GLN A 228 3.05 9.30 -22.03
CA GLN A 228 2.74 9.50 -20.62
C GLN A 228 2.73 8.18 -19.81
N LEU A 229 2.62 7.03 -20.47
CA LEU A 229 2.50 5.70 -19.87
C LEU A 229 3.88 5.09 -19.62
N CYS A 230 4.75 5.82 -18.92
CA CYS A 230 6.08 5.34 -18.54
C CYS A 230 6.53 5.85 -17.17
N MET A 231 7.50 5.15 -16.58
CA MET A 231 8.03 5.43 -15.24
C MET A 231 8.60 6.85 -15.09
N VAL A 232 9.37 7.32 -16.07
CA VAL A 232 10.05 8.62 -15.98
C VAL A 232 9.07 9.78 -15.91
N LYS A 233 7.91 9.66 -16.57
CA LYS A 233 6.89 10.71 -16.51
C LYS A 233 6.29 10.83 -15.11
N ILE A 234 6.17 9.72 -14.39
CA ILE A 234 5.71 9.70 -13.00
C ILE A 234 6.75 10.32 -12.07
N PHE A 235 8.03 9.94 -12.21
CA PHE A 235 9.11 10.53 -11.41
C PHE A 235 9.18 12.06 -11.54
N ILE A 236 9.03 12.58 -12.76
CA ILE A 236 9.00 14.03 -12.99
C ILE A 236 7.78 14.66 -12.30
N LEU A 237 6.61 14.00 -12.35
CA LEU A 237 5.41 14.47 -11.67
C LEU A 237 5.64 14.50 -10.14
N SER A 238 6.23 13.45 -9.57
CA SER A 238 6.56 13.34 -8.15
C SER A 238 7.54 14.43 -7.68
N ILE A 239 8.61 14.70 -8.44
CA ILE A 239 9.56 15.78 -8.11
C ILE A 239 8.88 17.15 -8.17
N HIS A 240 8.03 17.38 -9.17
CA HIS A 240 7.30 18.64 -9.28
C HIS A 240 6.34 18.86 -8.09
N LEU A 241 5.76 17.77 -7.58
CA LEU A 241 4.89 17.78 -6.41
C LEU A 241 5.67 18.01 -5.11
N GLU A 242 6.84 17.39 -4.92
CA GLU A 242 7.73 17.66 -3.78
C GLU A 242 8.17 19.13 -3.74
N LEU A 243 8.59 19.68 -4.88
CA LEU A 243 8.97 21.10 -4.99
C LEU A 243 7.79 22.05 -4.70
N SER A 244 6.57 21.67 -5.08
CA SER A 244 5.37 22.45 -4.78
C SER A 244 4.99 22.41 -3.29
N SER A 245 5.27 21.29 -2.60
CA SER A 245 5.01 21.14 -1.16
C SER A 245 6.02 21.86 -0.27
N LEU A 246 7.25 22.07 -0.76
CA LEU A 246 8.30 22.84 -0.08
C LEU A 246 8.16 24.36 -0.30
N ALA A 247 7.31 24.79 -1.24
CA ALA A 247 7.12 26.18 -1.61
C ALA A 247 5.95 26.87 -0.88
N ASN A 248 5.27 26.17 0.03
CA ASN A 248 4.16 26.69 0.86
C ASN A 248 4.48 26.58 2.35
#